data_AF-A0A1Y3BKV8-F1
#
_entry.id   AF-A0A1Y3BKV8-F1
#
_cell.length_a   1.000
_cell.length_b   1.000
_cell.length_c   1.000
_cell.angle_alpha   90.00
_cell.angle_beta   90.00
_cell.angle_gamma   90.00
#
_symmetry.space_group_name_H-M   'P 1'
#
loop_
_entity.id
_entity.type
_entity.pdbx_description
1 polymer ?
#
loop_
_entity_poly.entity_id
_entity_poly.type
_entity_poly.pdbx_seq_one_letter_code
_entity_poly.pdbx_strand_id
1 'polypeptide(L)' 'MNSVCDSVFESHQGTHILQSLDGFAFALGQDGRFLYISETVSIYLGLSQVEMTGSSIFDYTHQQDHSELAEQLGELEI' A
#
# COMPACT_ATOMS: atom_id res chain seq x y z
N MET A 1 -21.44 13.50 8.88
CA MET A 1 -21.75 12.13 9.36
C MET A 1 -20.85 11.17 8.61
N ASN A 2 -19.58 11.11 9.04
CA ASN A 2 -18.52 10.23 8.53
C ASN A 2 -18.74 8.79 9.02
N SER A 3 -19.97 8.26 8.89
CA SER A 3 -20.34 6.95 9.44
C SER A 3 -20.40 5.85 8.38
N VAL A 4 -19.98 6.14 7.14
CA VAL A 4 -20.07 5.20 6.00
C VAL A 4 -18.74 4.47 5.75
N CYS A 5 -17.60 5.04 6.18
CA CYS A 5 -16.30 4.40 5.97
C CYS A 5 -15.99 3.29 7.00
N ASP A 6 -16.63 3.29 8.16
CA ASP A 6 -16.35 2.30 9.22
C ASP A 6 -17.12 0.98 9.07
N SER A 7 -18.08 0.88 8.13
CA SER A 7 -18.92 -0.33 7.98
C SER A 7 -18.50 -1.28 6.86
N VAL A 8 -17.44 -0.98 6.09
CA VAL A 8 -16.98 -1.87 5.00
C VAL A 8 -16.03 -2.97 5.51
N PHE A 9 -15.39 -2.75 6.66
CA PHE A 9 -14.47 -3.70 7.29
C PHE A 9 -15.18 -4.53 8.38
N GLU A 10 -16.28 -5.22 8.04
CA GLU A 10 -16.72 -6.33 8.88
C GLU A 10 -15.59 -7.38 8.93
N SER A 11 -15.09 -7.63 10.15
CA SER A 11 -13.84 -8.31 10.54
C SER A 11 -13.50 -9.66 9.90
N HIS A 12 -14.36 -10.24 9.05
CA HIS A 12 -14.11 -11.49 8.35
C HIS A 12 -14.13 -11.35 6.81
N GLN A 13 -14.80 -10.35 6.24
CA GLN A 13 -14.90 -10.19 4.78
C GLN A 13 -13.63 -9.57 4.17
N GLY A 14 -12.99 -8.63 4.88
CA GLY A 14 -11.74 -8.01 4.41
C GLY A 14 -10.62 -9.04 4.16
N THR A 15 -10.53 -10.05 5.01
CA THR A 15 -9.61 -11.19 4.84
C THR A 15 -9.89 -12.00 3.58
N HIS A 16 -11.17 -12.26 3.27
CA HIS A 16 -11.53 -12.97 2.04
C HIS A 16 -11.19 -12.18 0.76
N ILE A 17 -11.31 -10.85 0.81
CA ILE A 17 -10.93 -9.98 -0.32
C ILE A 17 -9.42 -10.08 -0.57
N LEU A 18 -8.60 -9.96 0.46
CA LEU A 18 -7.14 -10.05 0.33
C LEU A 18 -6.69 -11.46 -0.10
N GLN A 19 -7.37 -12.51 0.35
CA GLN A 19 -7.08 -13.89 -0.07
C GLN A 19 -7.51 -14.18 -1.52
N SER A 20 -8.49 -13.45 -2.05
CA SER A 20 -8.97 -13.60 -3.43
C SER A 20 -8.21 -12.73 -4.42
N LEU A 21 -7.49 -11.71 -3.93
CA LEU A 21 -6.65 -10.84 -4.74
C LEU A 21 -5.40 -11.61 -5.19
N ASP A 22 -5.09 -11.59 -6.48
CA ASP A 22 -3.77 -12.01 -6.98
C ASP A 22 -2.76 -10.87 -6.80
N GLY A 23 -2.49 -10.53 -5.54
CA GLY A 23 -1.57 -9.48 -5.17
C GLY A 23 -1.65 -9.11 -3.70
N PHE A 24 -1.25 -7.88 -3.41
CA PHE A 24 -1.35 -7.28 -2.09
C PHE A 24 -1.93 -5.88 -2.21
N ALA A 25 -2.57 -5.43 -1.13
CA ALA A 25 -3.12 -4.08 -1.03
C ALA A 25 -2.19 -3.21 -0.19
N PHE A 26 -2.06 -1.95 -0.57
CA PHE A 26 -1.31 -0.97 0.20
C PHE A 26 -1.96 0.41 0.12
N ALA A 27 -1.63 1.27 1.08
CA ALA A 27 -2.02 2.68 1.08
C ALA A 27 -0.78 3.51 1.43
N LEU A 28 -0.59 4.60 0.70
CA LEU A 28 0.53 5.52 0.88
C LEU A 28 0.06 6.84 1.49
N GLY A 29 0.94 7.47 2.25
CA GLY A 29 0.83 8.87 2.63
C GLY A 29 1.20 9.77 1.45
N GLN A 30 0.93 11.07 1.60
CA GLN A 30 1.34 12.08 0.60
C GLN A 30 2.86 12.16 0.45
N ASP A 31 3.62 11.73 1.46
CA ASP A 31 5.08 11.65 1.46
C ASP A 31 5.62 10.32 0.90
N GLY A 32 4.76 9.53 0.25
CA GLY A 32 5.12 8.25 -0.35
C GLY A 32 5.45 7.14 0.65
N ARG A 33 5.10 7.31 1.94
CA ARG A 33 5.32 6.26 2.96
C ARG A 33 4.16 5.29 3.06
N PHE A 34 4.45 4.02 3.32
CA PHE A 34 3.42 3.01 3.57
C PHE A 34 2.67 3.28 4.88
N LEU A 35 1.40 3.68 4.78
CA LEU A 35 0.47 3.79 5.92
C LEU A 35 -0.17 2.43 6.23
N TYR A 36 -0.40 1.63 5.20
CA TYR A 36 -0.92 0.27 5.30
C TYR A 36 -0.32 -0.58 4.19
N ILE A 37 -0.04 -1.84 4.49
CA ILE A 37 0.30 -2.88 3.52
C ILE A 37 -0.24 -4.21 4.05
N SER A 38 -0.85 -5.03 3.19
CA SER A 38 -1.40 -6.32 3.62
C SER A 38 -0.29 -7.34 3.87
N GLU A 39 -0.50 -8.27 4.80
CA GLU A 39 0.45 -9.36 5.10
C GLU A 39 0.80 -10.23 3.88
N THR A 40 -0.11 -10.27 2.89
CA THR A 40 0.08 -11.01 1.63
C THR A 40 1.28 -10.52 0.81
N VAL A 41 1.83 -9.33 1.06
CA VAL A 41 3.04 -8.83 0.36
C VAL A 41 4.22 -9.80 0.46
N SER A 42 4.32 -10.52 1.58
CA SER A 42 5.37 -11.52 1.81
C SER A 42 5.38 -12.65 0.77
N ILE A 43 4.21 -12.99 0.22
CA ILE A 43 4.06 -14.04 -0.80
C ILE A 43 4.62 -13.56 -2.15
N TYR A 44 4.51 -12.27 -2.45
CA TYR A 44 4.85 -11.69 -3.75
C TYR A 44 6.26 -11.11 -3.80
N LEU A 45 6.69 -10.42 -2.75
CA LEU A 45 7.98 -9.72 -2.70
C LEU A 45 8.98 -10.34 -1.72
N GLY A 46 8.55 -11.27 -0.86
CA GLY A 46 9.40 -11.88 0.17
C GLY A 46 9.75 -10.97 1.36
N LEU A 47 9.15 -9.78 1.43
CA LEU A 47 9.35 -8.79 2.48
C LEU A 47 8.22 -8.86 3.51
N SER A 48 8.51 -8.55 4.77
CA SER A 48 7.47 -8.50 5.79
C SER A 48 6.71 -7.17 5.79
N GLN A 49 5.43 -7.22 6.16
CA GLN A 49 4.61 -6.02 6.37
C GLN A 49 5.28 -5.04 7.35
N VAL A 50 5.88 -5.55 8.42
CA VAL A 50 6.49 -4.74 9.49
C VAL A 50 7.72 -3.99 9.00
N GLU A 51 8.54 -4.58 8.12
CA GLU A 51 9.70 -3.90 7.52
C GLU A 51 9.28 -2.77 6.58
N MET A 52 8.20 -2.98 5.84
CA MET A 52 7.75 -2.01 4.82
C MET A 52 6.92 -0.88 5.42
N THR A 53 6.16 -1.12 6.49
CA THR A 53 5.27 -0.11 7.09
C THR A 53 6.08 1.10 7.60
N GLY A 54 5.69 2.30 7.19
CA GLY A 54 6.38 3.57 7.51
C GLY A 54 7.63 3.87 6.67
N SER A 55 8.13 2.89 5.92
CA SER A 55 9.21 3.07 4.95
C SER A 55 8.69 3.75 3.67
N SER A 56 9.58 4.33 2.87
CA SER A 56 9.20 4.98 1.63
C SER A 56 9.01 3.96 0.51
N ILE A 57 8.02 4.14 -0.36
CA ILE A 57 7.84 3.28 -1.55
C ILE A 57 9.06 3.30 -2.49
N PHE A 58 9.82 4.40 -2.50
CA PHE A 58 11.03 4.54 -3.31
C PHE A 58 12.15 3.59 -2.88
N ASP A 59 12.19 3.16 -1.61
CA ASP A 59 13.18 2.20 -1.11
C ASP A 59 13.01 0.79 -1.72
N TYR A 60 11.80 0.48 -2.17
CA TYR A 60 11.42 -0.84 -2.70
C TYR A 60 11.17 -0.82 -4.21
N THR A 61 11.24 0.35 -4.83
CA THR A 61 11.05 0.49 -6.29
C THR A 61 12.38 0.68 -6.97
N HIS A 62 12.50 0.13 -8.18
CA HIS A 62 13.68 0.31 -9.00
C HIS A 62 13.90 1.79 -9.37
N GLN A 63 15.16 2.24 -9.37
CA GLN A 63 15.52 3.65 -9.55
C GLN A 63 15.04 4.25 -10.88
N GLN A 64 14.93 3.42 -11.92
CA GLN A 64 14.43 3.87 -13.23
C GLN A 64 12.94 4.25 -13.21
N ASP A 65 12.18 3.73 -12.26
CA ASP A 65 10.73 3.93 -12.16
C ASP A 65 10.37 5.04 -11.16
N HIS A 66 11.37 5.58 -10.45
CA HIS A 66 11.16 6.62 -9.41
C HIS A 66 10.51 7.89 -9.97
N SER A 67 10.89 8.31 -11.18
CA SER A 67 10.28 9.51 -11.79
C SER A 67 8.81 9.31 -12.11
N GLU A 68 8.44 8.13 -12.62
CA GLU A 68 7.04 7.79 -12.94
C GLU A 68 6.20 7.69 -11.67
N LEU A 69 6.72 7.04 -10.62
CA LEU A 69 6.05 6.97 -9.33
C LEU A 69 5.84 8.33 -8.68
N ALA A 70 6.84 9.20 -8.71
CA ALA A 70 6.70 10.56 -8.17
C ALA A 70 5.62 11.36 -8.90
N GLU A 71 5.48 11.16 -10.22
CA GLU A 71 4.39 11.76 -11.01
C GLU A 71 3.03 11.25 -10.56
N GLN A 72 2.88 9.93 -10.38
CA GLN A 72 1.63 9.31 -9.94
C GLN A 72 1.22 9.70 -8.52
N LEU A 73 2.19 9.99 -7.65
CA LEU A 73 1.94 10.47 -6.29
C LEU A 73 1.59 11.97 -6.23
N GLY A 74 1.70 12.69 -7.35
CA GLY A 74 1.47 14.13 -7.40
C GLY A 74 2.62 14.96 -6.82
N GLU A 75 3.82 14.38 -6.66
CA GLU A 75 5.03 15.12 -6.23
C GLU A 75 5.64 15.94 -7.38
N LEU A 76 5.19 15.75 -8.62
CA LEU A 76 5.54 16.56 -9.79
C LEU A 76 4.45 17.59 -10.14
N GLU A 77 4.10 18.46 -9.19
CA GLU A 77 3.45 19.73 -9.50
C GLU A 77 4.10 20.87 -8.70
N ILE A 78 5.31 21.31 -9.11
CA ILE A 78 5.71 22.73 -9.30
C ILE A 78 6.91 22.81 -10.26
#